data_AF-A0A4Q3RMZ9-F1
#
_entry.id   AF-A0A4Q3RMZ9-F1
#
_cell.length_a   1.000
_cell.length_b   1.000
_cell.length_c   1.000
_cell.angle_alpha   90.00
_cell.angle_beta   90.00
_cell.angle_gamma   90.00
#
_symmetry.space_group_name_H-M   'P 1'
#
loop_
_entity.id
_entity.type
_entity.pdbx_description
1 polymer ?
#
loop_
_entity_poly.entity_id
_entity_poly.type
_entity_poly.pdbx_seq_one_letter_code
_entity_poly.pdbx_strand_id
1 'polypeptide(L)'
;MTSGCRCTSMEKPFYHKISGLHIIDLVPQKKDPLTRIAAHQNGKGALNGFRYFPYSDFAAYQQPAFSFFVKTISTRTLATESINSENLKGRLLNSGDAYLIHDGQEYFNLMPAWNWDFLPGLTSFKGADKIKRQPFNGSVSDGKVGLTSMDYILQNKDGSAFISAKKSWFCYGNTVVCLVADLKGKNVDTAYTAMDQSRWRGTVTANKKSNRLAEGNHFFTSLKWVHNSSFVYVPFGHGTAAVQLRKDSAKWSTINASESDEPVEEKVFMPLLVHENLSEEQSFGYVTAYCQSPAEAGRIAANLGCKIIRNDSSCQAVAFPNGTVMFAFFQPSSVVFKNSRLTVNKPCLLLVKKDKLYASDPLQQNHSVSIALNDKTFEVALPANGFSTEGLSLR
;
A
#
# COMPACT_ATOMS: atom_id res chain seq x y z
N MET A 1 -54.96 -26.67 23.88
CA MET A 1 -53.68 -27.37 23.69
C MET A 1 -53.28 -27.18 22.24
N THR A 2 -52.19 -26.55 21.82
CA THR A 2 -51.04 -25.85 22.42
C THR A 2 -50.46 -25.08 21.22
N SER A 3 -50.72 -23.78 21.12
CA SER A 3 -49.72 -22.70 21.33
C SER A 3 -48.46 -22.81 20.46
N GLY A 4 -48.37 -21.95 19.45
CA GLY A 4 -47.18 -21.77 18.63
C GLY A 4 -46.01 -21.13 19.39
N CYS A 5 -44.81 -21.65 19.17
CA CYS A 5 -43.57 -21.03 19.62
C CYS A 5 -43.15 -19.95 18.62
N ARG A 6 -43.30 -18.69 19.02
CA ARG A 6 -42.52 -17.58 18.47
C ARG A 6 -41.08 -17.75 18.96
N CYS A 7 -40.11 -17.80 18.05
CA CYS A 7 -38.71 -17.56 18.39
C CYS A 7 -38.56 -16.10 18.82
N THR A 8 -38.68 -15.84 20.12
CA THR A 8 -38.17 -14.62 20.74
C THR A 8 -36.66 -14.61 20.66
N SER A 9 -36.11 -13.47 20.26
CA SER A 9 -34.69 -13.15 20.28
C SER A 9 -34.07 -13.50 21.64
N MET A 10 -33.28 -14.57 21.69
CA MET A 10 -32.23 -14.70 22.69
C MET A 10 -31.11 -13.76 22.27
N GLU A 11 -31.19 -12.51 22.73
CA GLU A 11 -30.02 -11.68 22.95
C GLU A 11 -29.03 -12.55 23.74
N LYS A 12 -27.87 -12.86 23.17
CA LYS A 12 -26.73 -13.44 23.90
C LYS A 12 -26.02 -12.28 24.62
N PRO A 13 -26.21 -12.05 25.93
CA PRO A 13 -25.59 -10.94 26.62
C PRO A 13 -24.46 -11.49 27.47
N PHE A 14 -23.42 -12.09 26.85
CA PHE A 14 -22.30 -12.63 27.64
C PHE A 14 -20.90 -12.44 27.05
N TYR A 15 -20.75 -11.90 25.83
CA TYR A 15 -19.43 -11.71 25.20
C TYR A 15 -18.99 -10.25 24.98
N HIS A 16 -19.82 -9.26 25.32
CA HIS A 16 -19.49 -7.83 25.09
C HIS A 16 -18.94 -7.06 26.29
N LYS A 17 -18.62 -7.72 27.42
CA LYS A 17 -18.18 -7.05 28.66
C LYS A 17 -16.77 -7.42 29.14
N ILE A 18 -15.87 -7.82 28.25
CA ILE A 18 -14.43 -7.56 28.49
C ILE A 18 -14.14 -6.17 27.93
N SER A 19 -14.80 -5.16 28.49
CA SER A 19 -14.45 -3.76 28.24
C SER A 19 -13.04 -3.54 28.77
N GLY A 20 -12.18 -2.85 28.03
CA GLY A 20 -10.77 -2.60 28.39
C GLY A 20 -10.52 -2.04 29.80
N LEU A 21 -11.57 -1.60 30.50
CA LEU A 21 -11.59 -1.27 31.93
C LEU A 21 -11.14 -2.43 32.84
N HIS A 22 -11.53 -3.68 32.58
CA HIS A 22 -11.11 -4.80 33.43
C HIS A 22 -9.60 -5.10 33.33
N ILE A 23 -8.98 -4.85 32.17
CA ILE A 23 -7.52 -5.03 32.00
C ILE A 23 -6.76 -3.90 32.72
N ILE A 24 -7.34 -2.70 32.78
CA ILE A 24 -6.78 -1.58 33.55
C ILE A 24 -6.73 -1.93 35.05
N ASP A 25 -7.78 -2.57 35.57
CA ASP A 25 -7.83 -2.99 36.97
C ASP A 25 -6.83 -4.13 37.27
N LEU A 26 -6.59 -5.02 36.30
CA LEU A 26 -5.60 -6.11 36.42
C LEU A 26 -4.15 -5.64 36.26
N VAL A 27 -3.92 -4.52 35.56
CA VAL A 27 -2.59 -3.99 35.24
C VAL A 27 -2.57 -2.46 35.46
N PRO A 28 -2.76 -1.97 36.69
CA PRO A 28 -2.94 -0.54 36.98
C PRO A 28 -1.74 0.32 36.54
N GLN A 29 -0.53 -0.25 36.50
CA GLN A 29 0.68 0.39 35.98
C GLN A 29 0.63 0.70 34.47
N LYS A 30 -0.35 0.15 33.73
CA LYS A 30 -0.62 0.43 32.31
C LYS A 30 -1.94 1.18 32.10
N LYS A 31 -2.52 1.78 33.16
CA LYS A 31 -3.81 2.48 33.10
C LYS A 31 -3.90 3.51 31.98
N ASP A 32 -2.93 4.43 31.88
CA ASP A 32 -2.96 5.50 30.88
C ASP A 32 -2.88 4.97 29.42
N PRO A 33 -1.93 4.10 29.04
CA PRO A 33 -1.93 3.54 27.69
C PRO A 33 -3.17 2.71 27.39
N LEU A 34 -3.69 1.93 28.33
CA LEU A 34 -4.91 1.15 28.14
C LEU A 34 -6.17 2.02 28.02
N THR A 35 -6.25 3.11 28.78
CA THR A 35 -7.36 4.09 28.69
C THR A 35 -7.36 4.76 27.32
N ARG A 36 -6.18 5.10 26.78
CA ARG A 36 -6.05 5.64 25.41
C ARG A 36 -6.47 4.62 24.35
N ILE A 37 -6.08 3.35 24.50
CA ILE A 37 -6.52 2.27 23.60
C ILE A 37 -8.04 2.11 23.65
N ALA A 38 -8.63 2.10 24.85
CA ALA A 38 -10.07 2.01 25.02
C ALA A 38 -10.80 3.21 24.40
N ALA A 39 -10.24 4.42 24.52
CA ALA A 39 -10.78 5.59 23.84
C ALA A 39 -10.79 5.41 22.31
N HIS A 40 -9.67 5.00 21.72
CA HIS A 40 -9.57 4.73 20.27
C HIS A 40 -10.55 3.64 19.80
N GLN A 41 -10.67 2.54 20.55
CA GLN A 41 -11.63 1.47 20.24
C GLN A 41 -13.09 1.96 20.22
N ASN A 42 -13.41 2.95 21.06
CA ASN A 42 -14.72 3.58 21.11
C ASN A 42 -14.84 4.81 20.18
N GLY A 43 -13.97 4.93 19.18
CA GLY A 43 -13.97 6.04 18.22
C GLY A 43 -13.57 7.39 18.80
N LYS A 44 -13.03 7.43 20.02
CA LYS A 44 -12.57 8.64 20.70
C LYS A 44 -11.05 8.78 20.54
N GLY A 45 -10.62 9.45 19.48
CA GLY A 45 -9.24 9.84 19.21
C GLY A 45 -8.85 9.62 17.74
N ALA A 46 -7.76 10.27 17.32
CA ALA A 46 -7.22 10.12 15.96
C ALA A 46 -5.91 9.34 16.01
N LEU A 47 -5.85 8.22 15.28
CA LEU A 47 -4.58 7.56 15.01
C LEU A 47 -3.76 8.45 14.09
N ASN A 48 -2.47 8.58 14.38
CA ASN A 48 -1.55 9.35 13.55
C ASN A 48 -0.17 8.67 13.56
N GLY A 49 0.39 8.48 12.38
CA GLY A 49 1.72 7.94 12.18
C GLY A 49 1.73 6.65 11.38
N PHE A 50 2.86 5.96 11.42
CA PHE A 50 3.13 4.79 10.60
C PHE A 50 3.43 3.58 11.48
N ARG A 51 2.75 2.46 11.22
CA ARG A 51 2.95 1.20 11.93
C ARG A 51 3.08 0.03 10.95
N TYR A 52 4.13 -0.76 11.13
CA TYR A 52 4.31 -2.02 10.44
C TYR A 52 4.01 -3.20 11.36
N PHE A 53 3.45 -4.27 10.80
CA PHE A 53 3.10 -5.51 11.46
C PHE A 53 3.87 -6.66 10.79
N PRO A 54 5.12 -6.91 11.20
CA PRO A 54 6.07 -7.76 10.46
C PRO A 54 5.65 -9.23 10.33
N TYR A 55 4.88 -9.75 11.28
CA TYR A 55 4.36 -11.13 11.24
C TYR A 55 3.15 -11.30 10.32
N SER A 56 2.63 -10.19 9.78
CA SER A 56 1.49 -10.18 8.87
C SER A 56 1.81 -9.50 7.54
N ASP A 57 3.05 -9.06 7.33
CA ASP A 57 3.47 -8.29 6.14
C ASP A 57 2.46 -7.17 5.79
N PHE A 58 2.12 -6.35 6.78
CA PHE A 58 1.08 -5.31 6.67
C PHE A 58 1.57 -3.99 7.25
N ALA A 59 1.30 -2.88 6.56
CA ALA A 59 1.57 -1.55 7.07
C ALA A 59 0.32 -0.68 7.07
N ALA A 60 0.17 0.10 8.14
CA ALA A 60 -0.88 1.09 8.30
C ALA A 60 -0.23 2.46 8.49
N TYR A 61 -0.64 3.41 7.65
CA TYR A 61 -0.29 4.82 7.76
C TYR A 61 -1.56 5.62 8.03
N GLN A 62 -1.56 6.32 9.15
CA GLN A 62 -2.73 7.02 9.67
C GLN A 62 -2.44 8.51 9.68
N GLN A 63 -3.31 9.31 9.07
CA GLN A 63 -3.28 10.77 9.09
C GLN A 63 -4.67 11.30 9.47
N PRO A 64 -4.78 12.54 9.99
CA PRO A 64 -6.08 13.10 10.35
C PRO A 64 -7.10 13.11 9.21
N ALA A 65 -6.64 13.24 7.96
CA ALA A 65 -7.49 13.32 6.78
C ALA A 65 -7.67 11.97 6.07
N PHE A 66 -6.80 10.97 6.25
CA PHE A 66 -6.93 9.69 5.55
C PHE A 66 -6.10 8.59 6.22
N SER A 67 -6.44 7.35 5.92
CA SER A 67 -5.64 6.18 6.17
C SER A 67 -5.10 5.61 4.86
N PHE A 68 -3.88 5.11 4.90
CA PHE A 68 -3.31 4.27 3.86
C PHE A 68 -2.95 2.91 4.46
N PHE A 69 -3.35 1.85 3.78
CA PHE A 69 -3.04 0.49 4.16
C PHE A 69 -2.36 -0.19 2.99
N VAL A 70 -1.28 -0.92 3.27
CA VAL A 70 -0.65 -1.76 2.26
C VAL A 70 -0.45 -3.15 2.83
N LYS A 71 -0.88 -4.13 2.05
CA LYS A 71 -0.74 -5.53 2.39
C LYS A 71 0.23 -6.16 1.40
N THR A 72 1.37 -6.56 1.91
CA THR A 72 2.40 -7.25 1.14
C THR A 72 2.43 -8.72 1.55
N ILE A 73 3.32 -9.48 0.91
CA ILE A 73 3.48 -10.91 1.18
C ILE A 73 4.93 -11.30 0.98
N SER A 74 5.38 -12.25 1.80
CA SER A 74 6.72 -12.81 1.74
C SER A 74 6.68 -14.32 1.91
N THR A 75 7.84 -14.98 1.88
CA THR A 75 7.95 -16.41 2.24
C THR A 75 7.52 -16.71 3.68
N ARG A 76 7.33 -15.69 4.53
CA ARG A 76 6.96 -15.83 5.95
C ARG A 76 5.46 -15.78 6.21
N THR A 77 4.67 -15.30 5.25
CA THR A 77 3.22 -15.17 5.36
C THR A 77 2.51 -15.98 4.27
N LEU A 78 1.23 -16.29 4.52
CA LEU A 78 0.43 -17.10 3.60
C LEU A 78 -0.35 -16.20 2.62
N ALA A 79 -0.58 -16.74 1.43
CA ALA A 79 -1.50 -16.12 0.47
C ALA A 79 -2.94 -16.19 0.99
N THR A 80 -3.80 -15.37 0.41
CA THR A 80 -5.22 -15.29 0.80
C THR A 80 -5.92 -16.64 0.56
N GLU A 81 -6.72 -17.06 1.54
CA GLU A 81 -7.50 -18.28 1.48
C GLU A 81 -8.77 -18.10 0.63
N SER A 82 -9.17 -19.17 -0.06
CA SER A 82 -10.49 -19.32 -0.67
C SER A 82 -11.02 -20.68 -0.23
N ILE A 83 -11.89 -20.68 0.77
CA ILE A 83 -12.47 -21.89 1.40
C ILE A 83 -13.96 -21.69 1.61
N ASN A 84 -14.72 -22.77 1.78
CA ASN A 84 -16.17 -22.73 2.02
C ASN A 84 -16.97 -21.96 0.95
N SER A 85 -16.46 -21.94 -0.28
CA SER A 85 -17.02 -21.18 -1.40
C SER A 85 -17.04 -19.67 -1.17
N GLU A 86 -16.17 -19.15 -0.30
CA GLU A 86 -15.95 -17.74 -0.04
C GLU A 86 -14.65 -17.27 -0.68
N ASN A 87 -14.58 -15.97 -1.01
CA ASN A 87 -13.41 -15.33 -1.62
C ASN A 87 -12.96 -15.97 -2.95
N LEU A 88 -13.92 -16.40 -3.78
CA LEU A 88 -13.70 -17.19 -5.00
C LEU A 88 -12.79 -16.53 -6.05
N LYS A 89 -12.64 -15.19 -6.00
CA LYS A 89 -11.82 -14.41 -6.93
C LYS A 89 -10.60 -13.75 -6.26
N GLY A 90 -10.42 -13.91 -4.95
CA GLY A 90 -9.38 -13.22 -4.17
C GLY A 90 -7.97 -13.76 -4.26
N ARG A 91 -7.65 -14.53 -5.31
CA ARG A 91 -6.34 -15.18 -5.49
C ARG A 91 -5.14 -14.22 -5.47
N LEU A 92 -5.35 -12.96 -5.86
CA LEU A 92 -4.31 -11.92 -5.89
C LEU A 92 -4.35 -10.97 -4.69
N LEU A 93 -5.30 -11.11 -3.76
CA LEU A 93 -5.29 -10.33 -2.52
C LEU A 93 -4.01 -10.60 -1.73
N ASN A 94 -3.57 -9.59 -0.99
CA ASN A 94 -2.35 -9.54 -0.19
C ASN A 94 -1.05 -9.55 -1.02
N SER A 95 -1.10 -9.28 -2.32
CA SER A 95 0.06 -9.33 -3.22
C SER A 95 0.75 -7.97 -3.37
N GLY A 96 0.63 -7.05 -2.42
CA GLY A 96 1.07 -5.66 -2.60
C GLY A 96 -0.06 -4.74 -3.07
N ASP A 97 -1.29 -5.08 -2.74
CA ASP A 97 -2.44 -4.20 -2.83
C ASP A 97 -2.41 -3.12 -1.73
N ALA A 98 -2.91 -1.94 -2.08
CA ALA A 98 -2.80 -0.74 -1.27
C ALA A 98 -4.10 0.10 -1.35
N TYR A 99 -4.63 0.47 -0.18
CA TYR A 99 -5.95 1.08 -0.01
C TYR A 99 -5.86 2.45 0.64
N LEU A 100 -6.62 3.40 0.12
CA LEU A 100 -6.75 4.77 0.63
C LEU A 100 -8.16 5.00 1.17
N ILE A 101 -8.28 5.37 2.43
CA ILE A 101 -9.58 5.54 3.10
C ILE A 101 -9.64 6.94 3.71
N HIS A 102 -10.55 7.79 3.24
CA HIS A 102 -10.87 9.08 3.87
C HIS A 102 -12.14 8.96 4.71
N ASP A 103 -13.25 8.56 4.10
CA ASP A 103 -14.58 8.53 4.72
C ASP A 103 -15.19 7.12 4.83
N GLY A 104 -14.45 6.10 4.39
CA GLY A 104 -14.87 4.70 4.44
C GLY A 104 -15.68 4.25 3.22
N GLN A 105 -16.08 5.16 2.34
CA GLN A 105 -16.93 4.83 1.19
C GLN A 105 -16.14 4.43 -0.06
N GLU A 106 -14.80 4.52 -0.03
CA GLU A 106 -13.95 4.26 -1.19
C GLU A 106 -14.05 2.82 -1.68
N TYR A 107 -14.17 1.85 -0.76
CA TYR A 107 -14.22 0.42 -1.09
C TYR A 107 -15.40 -0.32 -0.46
N PHE A 108 -16.16 0.32 0.44
CA PHE A 108 -17.28 -0.31 1.13
C PHE A 108 -18.25 -0.95 0.13
N ASN A 109 -18.50 -2.26 0.29
CA ASN A 109 -19.35 -3.08 -0.57
C ASN A 109 -19.04 -3.04 -2.09
N LEU A 110 -17.83 -2.61 -2.48
CA LEU A 110 -17.45 -2.50 -3.89
C LEU A 110 -16.94 -3.83 -4.49
N MET A 111 -16.57 -4.78 -3.64
CA MET A 111 -15.95 -6.07 -3.98
C MET A 111 -16.64 -6.88 -5.10
N PRO A 112 -17.98 -6.98 -5.18
CA PRO A 112 -18.61 -7.70 -6.30
C PRO A 112 -18.30 -7.08 -7.67
N ALA A 113 -18.09 -5.76 -7.72
CA ALA A 113 -17.79 -5.01 -8.94
C ALA A 113 -16.27 -4.88 -9.24
N TRP A 114 -15.41 -5.41 -8.37
CA TRP A 114 -13.98 -5.37 -8.62
C TRP A 114 -13.59 -6.22 -9.83
N ASN A 115 -12.68 -5.67 -10.63
CA ASN A 115 -11.78 -6.45 -11.45
C ASN A 115 -10.64 -6.98 -10.58
N TRP A 116 -10.74 -8.25 -10.21
CA TRP A 116 -9.83 -8.95 -9.29
C TRP A 116 -8.42 -9.17 -9.85
N ASP A 117 -8.20 -8.97 -11.17
CA ASP A 117 -6.87 -9.01 -11.76
C ASP A 117 -6.10 -7.69 -11.54
N PHE A 118 -6.79 -6.59 -11.18
CA PHE A 118 -6.25 -5.23 -11.07
C PHE A 118 -6.62 -4.56 -9.73
N LEU A 119 -6.39 -5.26 -8.62
CA LEU A 119 -6.64 -4.74 -7.28
C LEU A 119 -5.90 -3.40 -7.02
N PRO A 120 -6.42 -2.51 -6.15
CA PRO A 120 -5.78 -1.23 -5.84
C PRO A 120 -4.30 -1.38 -5.50
N GLY A 121 -3.41 -0.66 -6.18
CA GLY A 121 -1.95 -0.68 -5.97
C GLY A 121 -1.19 -1.82 -6.67
N LEU A 122 -1.89 -2.85 -7.17
CA LEU A 122 -1.28 -4.05 -7.75
C LEU A 122 -0.68 -3.78 -9.13
N THR A 123 0.49 -4.37 -9.38
CA THR A 123 1.06 -4.47 -10.74
C THR A 123 0.82 -5.88 -11.27
N SER A 124 -0.02 -6.04 -12.29
CA SER A 124 -0.52 -7.34 -12.74
C SER A 124 -0.56 -7.43 -14.27
N PHE A 125 -0.99 -8.57 -14.80
CA PHE A 125 -1.24 -8.77 -16.22
C PHE A 125 -2.45 -9.69 -16.41
N LYS A 126 -3.04 -9.67 -17.61
CA LYS A 126 -4.21 -10.49 -17.91
C LYS A 126 -3.85 -11.98 -17.80
N GLY A 127 -4.59 -12.73 -17.00
CA GLY A 127 -4.32 -14.16 -16.75
C GLY A 127 -3.30 -14.44 -15.64
N ALA A 128 -2.85 -13.41 -14.93
CA ALA A 128 -2.17 -13.61 -13.66
C ALA A 128 -3.07 -14.38 -12.67
N ASP A 129 -2.44 -15.23 -11.86
CA ASP A 129 -3.18 -16.17 -11.01
C ASP A 129 -2.63 -16.25 -9.59
N LYS A 130 -1.31 -16.18 -9.42
CA LYS A 130 -0.68 -16.35 -8.11
C LYS A 130 0.59 -15.54 -7.96
N ILE A 131 0.84 -15.09 -6.73
CA ILE A 131 2.12 -14.51 -6.33
C ILE A 131 3.14 -15.61 -6.04
N LYS A 132 4.35 -15.50 -6.60
CA LYS A 132 5.52 -16.26 -6.16
C LYS A 132 6.20 -15.49 -5.04
N ARG A 133 5.88 -15.87 -3.79
CA ARG A 133 6.36 -15.24 -2.56
C ARG A 133 7.89 -15.09 -2.54
N GLN A 134 8.38 -13.87 -2.29
CA GLN A 134 9.80 -13.54 -2.19
C GLN A 134 10.22 -13.32 -0.73
N PRO A 135 11.51 -13.53 -0.37
CA PRO A 135 11.98 -13.29 0.99
C PRO A 135 12.12 -11.80 1.32
N PHE A 136 12.46 -10.94 0.36
CA PHE A 136 12.65 -9.51 0.59
C PHE A 136 11.29 -8.83 0.75
N ASN A 137 10.93 -8.53 1.99
CA ASN A 137 9.75 -7.75 2.35
C ASN A 137 9.89 -7.16 3.75
N GLY A 138 9.70 -5.86 3.91
CA GLY A 138 9.79 -5.25 5.23
C GLY A 138 9.41 -3.79 5.25
N SER A 139 9.61 -3.16 6.41
CA SER A 139 9.36 -1.73 6.58
C SER A 139 10.30 -1.07 7.58
N VAL A 140 10.64 0.18 7.31
CA VAL A 140 11.36 1.07 8.22
C VAL A 140 10.51 2.29 8.59
N SER A 141 10.48 2.66 9.87
CA SER A 141 9.65 3.75 10.38
C SER A 141 10.24 4.40 11.63
N ASP A 142 9.97 5.69 11.81
CA ASP A 142 10.20 6.41 13.07
C ASP A 142 8.93 6.50 13.95
N GLY A 143 7.88 5.76 13.58
CA GLY A 143 6.54 5.78 14.16
C GLY A 143 5.63 6.86 13.59
N LYS A 144 6.15 7.86 12.86
CA LYS A 144 5.36 8.93 12.24
C LYS A 144 5.32 8.83 10.72
N VAL A 145 6.44 8.50 10.10
CA VAL A 145 6.59 8.33 8.65
C VAL A 145 7.38 7.05 8.40
N GLY A 146 7.22 6.45 7.23
CA GLY A 146 7.84 5.16 6.97
C GLY A 146 7.79 4.72 5.53
N LEU A 147 8.51 3.64 5.26
CA LEU A 147 8.62 2.99 3.97
C LEU A 147 8.30 1.51 4.14
N THR A 148 7.44 0.96 3.30
CA THR A 148 7.28 -0.50 3.11
C THR A 148 7.82 -0.89 1.74
N SER A 149 8.53 -2.00 1.64
CA SER A 149 9.13 -2.46 0.39
C SER A 149 9.00 -3.97 0.23
N MET A 150 8.81 -4.43 -1.00
CA MET A 150 8.75 -5.85 -1.36
C MET A 150 9.42 -6.13 -2.72
N ASP A 151 10.04 -7.31 -2.82
CA ASP A 151 10.36 -7.93 -4.10
C ASP A 151 9.13 -8.73 -4.58
N TYR A 152 8.81 -8.59 -5.86
CA TYR A 152 7.48 -8.93 -6.38
C TYR A 152 7.62 -9.83 -7.59
N ILE A 153 6.97 -10.99 -7.56
CA ILE A 153 6.83 -11.86 -8.74
C ILE A 153 5.40 -12.37 -8.82
N LEU A 154 4.71 -12.04 -9.92
CA LEU A 154 3.37 -12.48 -10.21
C LEU A 154 3.38 -13.41 -11.42
N GLN A 155 2.69 -14.54 -11.33
CA GLN A 155 2.72 -15.57 -12.36
C GLN A 155 1.30 -16.03 -12.71
N ASN A 156 1.15 -16.60 -13.91
CA ASN A 156 -0.04 -17.36 -14.26
C ASN A 156 -0.05 -18.73 -13.55
N LYS A 157 -1.09 -19.51 -13.79
CA LYS A 157 -1.37 -20.75 -13.05
C LYS A 157 -0.24 -21.78 -13.11
N ASP A 158 0.36 -21.99 -14.28
CA ASP A 158 1.44 -22.96 -14.51
C ASP A 158 2.86 -22.34 -14.40
N GLY A 159 2.97 -21.03 -14.25
CA GLY A 159 4.24 -20.31 -14.15
C GLY A 159 4.94 -20.05 -15.48
N SER A 160 4.29 -20.36 -16.62
CA SER A 160 4.85 -20.14 -17.96
C SER A 160 4.91 -18.66 -18.36
N ALA A 161 4.05 -17.82 -17.77
CA ALA A 161 4.05 -16.38 -17.93
C ALA A 161 4.16 -15.68 -16.58
N PHE A 162 5.03 -14.67 -16.48
CA PHE A 162 5.22 -13.92 -15.24
C PHE A 162 5.74 -12.52 -15.46
N ILE A 163 5.55 -11.68 -14.44
CA ILE A 163 6.25 -10.42 -14.26
C ILE A 163 7.02 -10.43 -12.94
N SER A 164 8.13 -9.71 -12.90
CA SER A 164 8.87 -9.39 -11.67
C SER A 164 9.01 -7.88 -11.53
N ALA A 165 9.06 -7.37 -10.30
CA ALA A 165 9.29 -5.96 -10.01
C ALA A 165 9.78 -5.77 -8.56
N LYS A 166 10.18 -4.54 -8.23
CA LYS A 166 10.52 -4.09 -6.88
C LYS A 166 9.60 -2.94 -6.52
N LYS A 167 8.74 -3.13 -5.52
CA LYS A 167 7.67 -2.19 -5.16
C LYS A 167 7.93 -1.60 -3.78
N SER A 168 7.86 -0.27 -3.69
CA SER A 168 8.05 0.46 -2.44
C SER A 168 7.03 1.57 -2.26
N TRP A 169 6.54 1.75 -1.03
CA TRP A 169 5.59 2.79 -0.64
C TRP A 169 6.17 3.67 0.46
N PHE A 170 6.44 4.93 0.13
CA PHE A 170 7.03 5.93 1.03
C PHE A 170 5.91 6.86 1.54
N CYS A 171 5.61 6.79 2.83
CA CYS A 171 4.52 7.51 3.47
C CYS A 171 5.05 8.74 4.23
N TYR A 172 4.62 9.94 3.82
CA TYR A 172 5.04 11.19 4.45
C TYR A 172 3.97 12.28 4.32
N GLY A 173 3.55 12.85 5.45
CA GLY A 173 2.53 13.90 5.48
C GLY A 173 1.23 13.42 4.81
N ASN A 174 0.72 14.19 3.85
CA ASN A 174 -0.50 13.84 3.13
C ASN A 174 -0.27 13.00 1.87
N THR A 175 0.91 12.39 1.75
CA THR A 175 1.41 11.83 0.50
C THR A 175 1.95 10.43 0.69
N VAL A 176 1.62 9.55 -0.26
CA VAL A 176 2.23 8.23 -0.43
C VAL A 176 2.86 8.19 -1.81
N VAL A 177 4.18 7.96 -1.86
CA VAL A 177 4.93 7.76 -3.10
C VAL A 177 5.05 6.26 -3.34
N CYS A 178 4.52 5.75 -4.43
CA CYS A 178 4.72 4.38 -4.88
C CYS A 178 5.80 4.37 -5.96
N LEU A 179 6.89 3.63 -5.73
CA LEU A 179 7.93 3.37 -6.71
C LEU A 179 7.88 1.92 -7.15
N VAL A 180 8.00 1.71 -8.45
CA VAL A 180 8.18 0.41 -9.07
C VAL A 180 9.46 0.47 -9.90
N ALA A 181 10.37 -0.45 -9.64
CA ALA A 181 11.60 -0.62 -10.42
C ALA A 181 11.73 -2.06 -10.87
N ASP A 182 12.64 -2.30 -11.80
CA ASP A 182 12.95 -3.64 -12.28
C ASP A 182 11.73 -4.39 -12.83
N LEU A 183 10.74 -3.66 -13.38
CA LEU A 183 9.59 -4.29 -14.00
C LEU A 183 10.04 -4.98 -15.29
N LYS A 184 9.93 -6.30 -15.30
CA LYS A 184 10.25 -7.19 -16.42
C LYS A 184 9.18 -8.27 -16.54
N GLY A 185 9.03 -8.83 -17.72
CA GLY A 185 8.04 -9.87 -18.01
C GLY A 185 8.57 -10.94 -18.93
N LYS A 186 8.04 -12.15 -18.77
CA LYS A 186 8.25 -13.28 -19.69
C LYS A 186 6.90 -13.80 -20.13
N ASN A 187 6.70 -13.93 -21.45
CA ASN A 187 5.43 -14.36 -22.06
C ASN A 187 4.24 -13.51 -21.60
N VAL A 188 4.47 -12.22 -21.38
CA VAL A 188 3.46 -11.21 -21.02
C VAL A 188 3.65 -10.03 -21.96
N ASP A 189 2.64 -9.75 -22.78
CA ASP A 189 2.70 -8.65 -23.75
C ASP A 189 2.47 -7.30 -23.07
N THR A 190 1.54 -7.25 -22.13
CA THR A 190 1.16 -6.03 -21.42
C THR A 190 0.92 -6.30 -19.94
N ALA A 191 1.54 -5.49 -19.10
CA ALA A 191 1.25 -5.40 -17.68
C ALA A 191 0.59 -4.07 -17.34
N TYR A 192 -0.07 -4.03 -16.19
CA TYR A 192 -0.84 -2.89 -15.72
C TYR A 192 -0.50 -2.63 -14.27
N THR A 193 -0.33 -1.36 -13.89
CA THR A 193 -0.36 -0.97 -12.47
C THR A 193 -1.65 -0.22 -12.20
N ALA A 194 -2.54 -0.83 -11.43
CA ALA A 194 -3.73 -0.14 -10.92
C ALA A 194 -3.28 0.82 -9.81
N MET A 195 -3.31 2.12 -10.09
CA MET A 195 -3.02 3.12 -9.06
C MET A 195 -4.11 3.11 -7.98
N ASP A 196 -5.34 2.75 -8.36
CA ASP A 196 -6.46 2.46 -7.46
C ASP A 196 -7.55 1.67 -8.19
N GLN A 197 -8.51 1.15 -7.44
CA GLN A 197 -9.79 0.65 -7.94
C GLN A 197 -10.88 0.93 -6.88
N SER A 198 -11.28 2.20 -6.81
CA SER A 198 -12.18 2.73 -5.78
C SER A 198 -13.52 3.15 -6.38
N ARG A 199 -14.47 3.49 -5.50
CA ARG A 199 -15.79 3.95 -5.90
C ARG A 199 -15.67 5.27 -6.67
N TRP A 200 -16.21 5.30 -7.88
CA TRP A 200 -16.33 6.54 -8.66
C TRP A 200 -17.39 7.44 -8.02
N ARG A 201 -16.95 8.54 -7.41
CA ARG A 201 -17.80 9.48 -6.68
C ARG A 201 -17.63 10.90 -7.21
N GLY A 202 -18.73 11.46 -7.70
CA GLY A 202 -18.74 12.82 -8.22
C GLY A 202 -17.95 12.98 -9.52
N THR A 203 -17.39 14.18 -9.72
CA THR A 203 -16.65 14.51 -10.94
C THR A 203 -15.21 14.01 -10.88
N VAL A 204 -14.84 13.19 -11.86
CA VAL A 204 -13.44 12.80 -12.08
C VAL A 204 -12.81 13.80 -13.04
N THR A 205 -11.61 14.28 -12.70
CA THR A 205 -10.86 15.24 -13.54
C THR A 205 -9.45 14.75 -13.80
N ALA A 206 -8.90 15.07 -14.97
CA ALA A 206 -7.55 14.66 -15.35
C ALA A 206 -6.78 15.80 -16.02
N ASN A 207 -5.51 15.99 -15.64
CA ASN A 207 -4.56 17.00 -16.16
C ASN A 207 -4.93 18.48 -15.94
N LYS A 208 -6.20 18.85 -16.07
CA LYS A 208 -6.73 20.20 -15.88
C LYS A 208 -8.05 20.11 -15.13
N LYS A 209 -8.32 21.05 -14.22
CA LYS A 209 -9.59 21.12 -13.46
C LYS A 209 -10.85 21.19 -14.35
N SER A 210 -10.72 21.69 -15.58
CA SER A 210 -11.81 21.77 -16.55
C SER A 210 -12.02 20.50 -17.37
N ASN A 211 -11.03 19.60 -17.40
CA ASN A 211 -11.12 18.35 -18.13
C ASN A 211 -11.80 17.30 -17.25
N ARG A 212 -13.11 17.17 -17.40
CA ARG A 212 -13.97 16.24 -16.67
C ARG A 212 -14.16 14.98 -17.51
N LEU A 213 -13.94 13.82 -16.90
CA LEU A 213 -14.11 12.54 -17.59
C LEU A 213 -15.54 12.05 -17.41
N ALA A 214 -16.15 11.59 -18.52
CA ALA A 214 -17.44 10.90 -18.52
C ALA A 214 -17.24 9.38 -18.34
N GLU A 215 -18.33 8.63 -18.20
CA GLU A 215 -18.29 7.17 -18.23
C GLU A 215 -17.57 6.63 -19.47
N GLY A 216 -16.77 5.57 -19.31
CA GLY A 216 -16.02 4.93 -20.38
C GLY A 216 -14.52 4.82 -20.09
N ASN A 217 -13.79 4.40 -21.14
CA ASN A 217 -12.34 4.21 -21.11
C ASN A 217 -11.64 5.43 -21.71
N HIS A 218 -10.76 6.06 -20.94
CA HIS A 218 -9.99 7.24 -21.37
C HIS A 218 -8.51 6.89 -21.45
N PHE A 219 -7.90 7.02 -22.63
CA PHE A 219 -6.48 6.71 -22.84
C PHE A 219 -5.65 7.99 -22.87
N PHE A 220 -4.48 7.95 -22.24
CA PHE A 220 -3.56 9.07 -22.12
C PHE A 220 -2.16 8.64 -22.55
N THR A 221 -1.58 9.36 -23.50
CA THR A 221 -0.14 9.32 -23.82
C THR A 221 0.70 10.16 -22.85
N SER A 222 0.04 10.99 -22.03
CA SER A 222 0.68 11.74 -20.94
C SER A 222 -0.36 12.11 -19.89
N LEU A 223 -0.51 11.25 -18.89
CA LEU A 223 -1.31 11.54 -17.70
C LEU A 223 -0.43 12.27 -16.69
N LYS A 224 -0.70 13.55 -16.45
CA LYS A 224 -0.05 14.35 -15.41
C LYS A 224 -0.68 14.10 -14.05
N TRP A 225 -2.00 14.00 -13.99
CA TRP A 225 -2.72 13.62 -12.78
C TRP A 225 -4.16 13.26 -13.09
N VAL A 226 -4.76 12.44 -12.22
CA VAL A 226 -6.20 12.17 -12.19
C VAL A 226 -6.73 12.27 -10.77
N HIS A 227 -7.93 12.80 -10.61
CA HIS A 227 -8.57 13.06 -9.31
C HIS A 227 -9.94 12.39 -9.25
N ASN A 228 -10.20 11.66 -8.17
CA ASN A 228 -11.51 11.09 -7.82
C ASN A 228 -11.79 11.35 -6.33
N SER A 229 -12.97 11.88 -6.02
CA SER A 229 -13.39 12.20 -4.64
C SER A 229 -12.36 13.02 -3.85
N SER A 230 -11.60 12.38 -2.95
CA SER A 230 -10.68 13.00 -2.00
C SER A 230 -9.20 12.69 -2.28
N PHE A 231 -8.90 12.10 -3.43
CA PHE A 231 -7.55 11.66 -3.78
C PHE A 231 -7.15 12.08 -5.20
N VAL A 232 -5.87 12.43 -5.34
CA VAL A 232 -5.20 12.65 -6.62
C VAL A 232 -4.11 11.60 -6.82
N TYR A 233 -3.97 11.12 -8.05
CA TYR A 233 -2.94 10.18 -8.48
C TYR A 233 -2.09 10.87 -9.56
N VAL A 234 -0.78 10.95 -9.31
CA VAL A 234 0.19 11.69 -10.13
C VAL A 234 1.30 10.74 -10.58
N PRO A 235 1.19 10.17 -11.79
CA PRO A 235 2.17 9.21 -12.26
C PRO A 235 3.40 9.88 -12.89
N PHE A 236 4.54 9.21 -12.85
CA PHE A 236 5.83 9.68 -13.38
C PHE A 236 6.68 8.52 -13.89
N GLY A 237 7.62 8.81 -14.80
CA GLY A 237 8.48 7.79 -15.40
C GLY A 237 7.73 6.73 -16.21
N HIS A 238 6.53 7.06 -16.72
CA HIS A 238 5.69 6.14 -17.51
C HIS A 238 5.24 6.83 -18.82
N GLY A 239 4.93 6.03 -19.84
CA GLY A 239 4.53 6.52 -21.15
C GLY A 239 3.03 6.54 -21.41
N THR A 240 2.28 5.58 -20.88
CA THR A 240 0.86 5.42 -21.19
C THR A 240 0.03 5.09 -19.95
N ALA A 241 -1.18 5.64 -19.91
CA ALA A 241 -2.14 5.41 -18.84
C ALA A 241 -3.55 5.30 -19.40
N ALA A 242 -4.42 4.62 -18.65
CA ALA A 242 -5.85 4.56 -18.90
C ALA A 242 -6.62 4.94 -17.63
N VAL A 243 -7.76 5.60 -17.77
CA VAL A 243 -8.71 5.82 -16.67
C VAL A 243 -10.04 5.21 -17.09
N GLN A 244 -10.47 4.19 -16.35
CA GLN A 244 -11.77 3.55 -16.58
C GLN A 244 -12.79 4.08 -15.57
N LEU A 245 -13.90 4.61 -16.08
CA LEU A 245 -15.07 5.00 -15.30
C LEU A 245 -16.23 4.10 -15.71
N ARG A 246 -16.56 3.13 -14.85
CA ARG A 246 -17.55 2.08 -15.18
C ARG A 246 -18.78 2.17 -14.30
N LYS A 247 -19.91 1.74 -14.85
CA LYS A 247 -21.10 1.34 -14.11
C LYS A 247 -21.26 -0.16 -14.30
N ASP A 248 -21.08 -0.91 -13.23
CA ASP A 248 -21.06 -2.36 -13.26
C ASP A 248 -22.29 -2.88 -12.51
N SER A 249 -23.03 -3.80 -13.15
CA SER A 249 -24.02 -4.65 -12.49
C SER A 249 -23.32 -5.92 -12.04
N ALA A 250 -23.25 -6.15 -10.74
CA ALA A 250 -22.47 -7.23 -10.15
C ALA A 250 -23.23 -7.96 -9.05
N LYS A 251 -22.81 -9.18 -8.70
CA LYS A 251 -23.50 -10.02 -7.70
C LYS A 251 -22.51 -10.56 -6.68
N TRP A 252 -22.90 -10.55 -5.41
CA TRP A 252 -22.09 -11.09 -4.32
C TRP A 252 -21.87 -12.60 -4.44
N SER A 253 -22.88 -13.33 -4.92
CA SER A 253 -22.81 -14.75 -5.27
C SER A 253 -21.59 -15.13 -6.11
N THR A 254 -21.08 -14.20 -6.94
CA THR A 254 -19.92 -14.45 -7.82
C THR A 254 -18.57 -14.47 -7.10
N ILE A 255 -18.52 -13.98 -5.86
CA ILE A 255 -17.31 -13.97 -5.01
C ILE A 255 -17.50 -14.74 -3.70
N ASN A 256 -18.75 -14.96 -3.28
CA ASN A 256 -19.13 -15.79 -2.15
C ASN A 256 -20.44 -16.52 -2.48
N ALA A 257 -20.41 -17.84 -2.62
CA ALA A 257 -21.57 -18.62 -3.07
C ALA A 257 -22.75 -18.62 -2.08
N SER A 258 -22.52 -18.23 -0.82
CA SER A 258 -23.57 -18.14 0.20
C SER A 258 -24.31 -16.79 0.20
N GLU A 259 -23.82 -15.82 -0.56
CA GLU A 259 -24.39 -14.47 -0.62
C GLU A 259 -25.44 -14.32 -1.72
N SER A 260 -26.16 -13.19 -1.67
CA SER A 260 -27.24 -12.90 -2.61
C SER A 260 -26.79 -12.91 -4.08
N ASP A 261 -27.64 -13.49 -4.92
CA ASP A 261 -27.53 -13.42 -6.39
C ASP A 261 -28.24 -12.20 -6.99
N GLU A 262 -28.84 -11.35 -6.14
CA GLU A 262 -29.43 -10.09 -6.59
C GLU A 262 -28.33 -9.12 -7.09
N PRO A 263 -28.52 -8.49 -8.26
CA PRO A 263 -27.55 -7.55 -8.79
C PRO A 263 -27.48 -6.28 -7.93
N VAL A 264 -26.25 -5.83 -7.69
CA VAL A 264 -25.93 -4.50 -7.16
C VAL A 264 -25.30 -3.67 -8.27
N GLU A 265 -25.71 -2.41 -8.35
CA GLU A 265 -25.19 -1.44 -9.32
C GLU A 265 -24.12 -0.59 -8.68
N GLU A 266 -22.91 -0.64 -9.25
CA GLU A 266 -21.73 -0.03 -8.67
C GLU A 266 -20.99 0.86 -9.66
N LYS A 267 -20.41 1.95 -9.16
CA LYS A 267 -19.61 2.87 -9.97
C LYS A 267 -18.14 2.72 -9.62
N VAL A 268 -17.31 2.35 -10.59
CA VAL A 268 -15.89 2.06 -10.38
C VAL A 268 -15.01 3.09 -11.09
N PHE A 269 -14.04 3.63 -10.35
CA PHE A 269 -12.93 4.45 -10.83
C PHE A 269 -11.65 3.60 -10.80
N MET A 270 -11.04 3.39 -11.97
CA MET A 270 -9.81 2.58 -12.07
C MET A 270 -8.78 3.28 -12.96
N PRO A 271 -7.85 4.05 -12.37
CA PRO A 271 -6.70 4.59 -13.07
C PRO A 271 -5.57 3.54 -13.17
N LEU A 272 -5.11 3.28 -14.39
CA LEU A 272 -4.12 2.27 -14.75
C LEU A 272 -2.92 2.93 -15.41
N LEU A 273 -1.71 2.49 -15.05
CA LEU A 273 -0.52 2.66 -15.87
C LEU A 273 -0.36 1.42 -16.75
N VAL A 274 -0.07 1.62 -18.03
CA VAL A 274 0.05 0.54 -19.02
C VAL A 274 1.53 0.34 -19.35
N HIS A 275 2.00 -0.91 -19.28
CA HIS A 275 3.39 -1.28 -19.46
C HIS A 275 3.50 -2.30 -20.59
N GLU A 276 4.11 -1.89 -21.69
CA GLU A 276 4.40 -2.71 -22.88
C GLU A 276 5.91 -2.95 -22.96
N ASN A 277 6.40 -3.78 -23.88
CA ASN A 277 7.84 -4.03 -24.06
C ASN A 277 8.56 -4.53 -22.78
N LEU A 278 7.94 -5.50 -22.10
CA LEU A 278 8.43 -6.06 -20.83
C LEU A 278 9.72 -6.92 -20.95
N SER A 279 10.29 -7.04 -22.15
CA SER A 279 11.64 -7.58 -22.36
C SER A 279 12.74 -6.65 -21.84
N GLU A 280 12.45 -5.36 -21.71
CA GLU A 280 13.36 -4.36 -21.14
C GLU A 280 12.95 -3.98 -19.72
N GLU A 281 13.94 -3.58 -18.91
CA GLU A 281 13.71 -3.12 -17.55
C GLU A 281 12.97 -1.79 -17.53
N GLN A 282 11.87 -1.71 -16.79
CA GLN A 282 11.10 -0.47 -16.61
C GLN A 282 11.07 -0.02 -15.16
N SER A 283 11.22 1.29 -14.96
CA SER A 283 11.15 1.92 -13.64
C SER A 283 10.27 3.17 -13.70
N PHE A 284 9.22 3.20 -12.88
CA PHE A 284 8.19 4.23 -12.87
C PHE A 284 7.64 4.41 -11.45
N GLY A 285 6.65 5.28 -11.29
CA GLY A 285 5.91 5.34 -10.06
C GLY A 285 4.74 6.30 -10.14
N TYR A 286 4.08 6.48 -9.00
CA TYR A 286 3.04 7.48 -8.84
C TYR A 286 3.02 8.00 -7.42
N VAL A 287 2.59 9.25 -7.29
CA VAL A 287 2.23 9.85 -6.01
C VAL A 287 0.72 9.79 -5.86
N THR A 288 0.25 9.34 -4.71
CA THR A 288 -1.13 9.55 -4.29
C THR A 288 -1.17 10.45 -3.06
N ALA A 289 -2.15 11.36 -3.02
CA ALA A 289 -2.28 12.31 -1.92
C ALA A 289 -3.74 12.66 -1.67
N TYR A 290 -4.05 12.94 -0.41
CA TYR A 290 -5.33 13.53 -0.04
C TYR A 290 -5.45 14.96 -0.60
N CYS A 291 -6.59 15.26 -1.20
CA CYS A 291 -6.93 16.61 -1.65
C CYS A 291 -8.46 16.79 -1.69
N GLN A 292 -8.92 18.02 -1.47
CA GLN A 292 -10.34 18.34 -1.36
C GLN A 292 -10.94 18.85 -2.68
N SER A 293 -10.12 19.11 -3.69
CA SER A 293 -10.60 19.66 -4.97
C SER A 293 -9.67 19.37 -6.15
N PRO A 294 -10.18 19.42 -7.38
CA PRO A 294 -9.36 19.40 -8.60
C PRO A 294 -8.31 20.52 -8.68
N ALA A 295 -8.58 21.67 -8.06
CA ALA A 295 -7.62 22.77 -8.00
C ALA A 295 -6.43 22.44 -7.08
N GLU A 296 -6.70 21.78 -5.96
CA GLU A 296 -5.66 21.26 -5.07
C GLU A 296 -4.89 20.09 -5.70
N ALA A 297 -5.59 19.17 -6.38
CA ALA A 297 -4.97 18.11 -7.17
C ALA A 297 -3.94 18.66 -8.17
N GLY A 298 -4.29 19.72 -8.89
CA GLY A 298 -3.36 20.42 -9.79
C GLY A 298 -2.15 21.05 -9.08
N ARG A 299 -2.33 21.60 -7.87
CA ARG A 299 -1.23 22.15 -7.06
C ARG A 299 -0.27 21.06 -6.58
N ILE A 300 -0.80 19.93 -6.11
CA ILE A 300 -0.01 18.77 -5.70
C ILE A 300 0.76 18.21 -6.90
N ALA A 301 0.12 18.07 -8.05
CA ALA A 301 0.79 17.57 -9.26
C ALA A 301 1.93 18.49 -9.74
N ALA A 302 1.83 19.80 -9.50
CA ALA A 302 2.88 20.77 -9.81
C ALA A 302 4.05 20.74 -8.80
N ASN A 303 3.81 20.28 -7.57
CA ASN A 303 4.82 20.12 -6.54
C ASN A 303 4.47 18.93 -5.65
N LEU A 304 5.05 17.77 -5.95
CA LEU A 304 4.76 16.50 -5.29
C LEU A 304 5.12 16.48 -3.80
N GLY A 305 5.85 17.47 -3.31
CA GLY A 305 6.32 17.48 -1.93
C GLY A 305 7.36 16.39 -1.65
N CYS A 306 8.02 15.86 -2.68
CA CYS A 306 9.09 14.88 -2.57
C CYS A 306 10.06 14.97 -3.76
N LYS A 307 11.28 14.45 -3.58
CA LYS A 307 12.27 14.26 -4.65
C LYS A 307 12.64 12.78 -4.72
N ILE A 308 12.40 12.16 -5.87
CA ILE A 308 12.90 10.81 -6.15
C ILE A 308 14.41 10.93 -6.41
N ILE A 309 15.21 10.31 -5.54
CA ILE A 309 16.66 10.29 -5.66
C ILE A 309 17.10 9.16 -6.59
N ARG A 310 16.45 8.00 -6.45
CA ARG A 310 16.80 6.78 -7.19
C ARG A 310 15.58 5.87 -7.29
N ASN A 311 15.44 5.18 -8.43
CA ASN A 311 14.43 4.17 -8.66
C ASN A 311 14.96 3.16 -9.69
N ASP A 312 15.71 2.17 -9.22
CA ASP A 312 16.26 1.09 -10.06
C ASP A 312 16.28 -0.25 -9.30
N SER A 313 16.75 -1.30 -9.97
CA SER A 313 16.85 -2.66 -9.41
C SER A 313 17.68 -2.78 -8.13
N SER A 314 18.58 -1.83 -7.87
CA SER A 314 19.45 -1.85 -6.69
C SER A 314 18.87 -1.09 -5.50
N CYS A 315 18.19 0.02 -5.77
CA CYS A 315 17.74 0.94 -4.74
C CYS A 315 16.58 1.83 -5.20
N GLN A 316 15.65 2.04 -4.27
CA GLN A 316 14.60 3.04 -4.37
C GLN A 316 14.77 4.04 -3.22
N ALA A 317 14.87 5.34 -3.54
CA ALA A 317 15.15 6.37 -2.53
C ALA A 317 14.36 7.65 -2.79
N VAL A 318 13.74 8.18 -1.74
CA VAL A 318 12.91 9.39 -1.79
C VAL A 318 13.29 10.35 -0.67
N ALA A 319 13.48 11.63 -1.01
CA ALA A 319 13.69 12.71 -0.06
C ALA A 319 12.44 13.59 0.10
N PHE A 320 12.23 14.09 1.31
CA PHE A 320 11.10 14.92 1.70
C PHE A 320 11.56 16.31 2.23
N PRO A 321 10.66 17.31 2.29
CA PRO A 321 11.04 18.72 2.48
C PRO A 321 11.73 19.02 3.82
N ASN A 322 11.39 18.29 4.89
CA ASN A 322 12.02 18.45 6.20
C ASN A 322 13.43 17.83 6.29
N GLY A 323 13.95 17.29 5.18
CA GLY A 323 15.23 16.59 5.12
C GLY A 323 15.16 15.11 5.46
N THR A 324 13.98 14.54 5.72
CA THR A 324 13.82 13.08 5.82
C THR A 324 14.15 12.44 4.47
N VAL A 325 14.92 11.35 4.50
CA VAL A 325 15.21 10.53 3.33
C VAL A 325 14.99 9.07 3.69
N MET A 326 14.32 8.34 2.81
CA MET A 326 14.01 6.93 2.98
C MET A 326 14.59 6.13 1.82
N PHE A 327 15.10 4.94 2.12
CA PHE A 327 15.80 4.09 1.18
C PHE A 327 15.35 2.64 1.32
N ALA A 328 15.00 2.00 0.20
CA ALA A 328 14.96 0.56 0.07
C ALA A 328 16.19 0.12 -0.72
N PHE A 329 17.12 -0.58 -0.07
CA PHE A 329 18.27 -1.21 -0.71
C PHE A 329 17.99 -2.69 -0.93
N PHE A 330 17.90 -3.09 -2.20
CA PHE A 330 17.68 -4.48 -2.58
C PHE A 330 18.98 -5.26 -2.71
N GLN A 331 20.11 -4.55 -2.86
CA GLN A 331 21.46 -5.09 -2.91
C GLN A 331 22.46 -4.05 -2.35
N PRO A 332 23.73 -4.44 -2.12
CA PRO A 332 24.78 -3.49 -1.73
C PRO A 332 24.86 -2.35 -2.74
N SER A 333 24.79 -1.11 -2.28
CA SER A 333 24.69 0.06 -3.17
C SER A 333 25.10 1.35 -2.45
N SER A 334 25.31 2.39 -3.25
CA SER A 334 25.64 3.74 -2.81
C SER A 334 24.67 4.74 -3.41
N VAL A 335 24.17 5.68 -2.60
CA VAL A 335 23.26 6.74 -3.01
C VAL A 335 23.81 8.09 -2.58
N VAL A 336 23.92 9.01 -3.53
CA VAL A 336 24.22 10.41 -3.26
C VAL A 336 22.92 11.19 -3.12
N PHE A 337 22.77 11.92 -2.02
CA PHE A 337 21.62 12.77 -1.77
C PHE A 337 22.08 14.05 -1.07
N LYS A 338 21.62 15.21 -1.56
CA LYS A 338 22.16 16.52 -1.18
C LYS A 338 23.69 16.52 -1.34
N ASN A 339 24.43 16.78 -0.26
CA ASN A 339 25.90 16.76 -0.20
C ASN A 339 26.39 15.57 0.64
N SER A 340 25.65 14.46 0.63
CA SER A 340 25.99 13.27 1.41
C SER A 340 25.93 12.01 0.55
N ARG A 341 26.81 11.06 0.86
CA ARG A 341 26.84 9.73 0.26
C ARG A 341 26.53 8.71 1.34
N LEU A 342 25.51 7.90 1.12
CA LEU A 342 25.19 6.75 1.97
C LEU A 342 25.46 5.47 1.19
N THR A 343 26.26 4.57 1.76
CA THR A 343 26.62 3.28 1.18
C THR A 343 26.28 2.17 2.16
N VAL A 344 25.69 1.09 1.66
CA VAL A 344 25.39 -0.12 2.44
C VAL A 344 26.04 -1.33 1.80
N ASN A 345 26.51 -2.27 2.63
CA ASN A 345 27.14 -3.50 2.16
C ASN A 345 26.17 -4.68 2.01
N LYS A 346 24.90 -4.51 2.37
CA LYS A 346 23.85 -5.55 2.34
C LYS A 346 22.47 -4.93 2.08
N PRO A 347 21.49 -5.72 1.60
CA PRO A 347 20.10 -5.29 1.49
C PRO A 347 19.55 -4.84 2.86
N CYS A 348 18.88 -3.70 2.90
CA CYS A 348 18.27 -3.14 4.11
C CYS A 348 17.28 -2.04 3.75
N LEU A 349 16.44 -1.65 4.72
CA LEU A 349 15.61 -0.44 4.59
C LEU A 349 16.08 0.59 5.60
N LEU A 350 16.26 1.83 5.16
CA LEU A 350 16.77 2.92 5.99
C LEU A 350 15.83 4.14 5.95
N LEU A 351 15.75 4.82 7.08
CA LEU A 351 15.12 6.14 7.20
C LEU A 351 16.08 7.06 7.96
N VAL A 352 16.50 8.13 7.30
CA VAL A 352 17.34 9.17 7.87
C VAL A 352 16.48 10.40 8.12
N LYS A 353 16.48 10.90 9.36
CA LYS A 353 15.73 12.10 9.75
C LYS A 353 16.50 12.87 10.80
N LYS A 354 16.88 14.11 10.46
CA LYS A 354 17.77 14.93 11.28
C LYS A 354 19.07 14.16 11.56
N ASP A 355 19.39 13.93 12.82
CA ASP A 355 20.56 13.22 13.32
C ASP A 355 20.26 11.76 13.72
N LYS A 356 19.12 11.20 13.28
CA LYS A 356 18.75 9.81 13.53
C LYS A 356 18.70 8.98 12.26
N LEU A 357 19.18 7.74 12.37
CA LEU A 357 19.06 6.68 11.37
C LEU A 357 18.29 5.50 11.93
N TYR A 358 17.18 5.18 11.30
CA TYR A 358 16.38 3.98 11.56
C TYR A 358 16.71 2.96 10.48
N ALA A 359 16.78 1.69 10.86
CA ALA A 359 17.09 0.60 9.96
C ALA A 359 16.21 -0.62 10.25
N SER A 360 15.95 -1.43 9.23
CA SER A 360 15.27 -2.72 9.38
C SER A 360 15.79 -3.74 8.38
N ASP A 361 15.71 -5.02 8.73
CA ASP A 361 16.05 -6.14 7.86
C ASP A 361 14.80 -6.66 7.13
N PRO A 362 14.64 -6.40 5.81
CA PRO A 362 13.53 -6.91 5.03
C PRO A 362 13.62 -8.43 4.74
N LEU A 363 14.76 -9.06 5.02
CA LEU A 363 14.94 -10.51 4.88
C LEU A 363 14.68 -11.27 6.19
N GLN A 364 14.73 -10.57 7.34
CA GLN A 364 14.60 -11.13 8.70
C GLN A 364 15.60 -12.28 8.97
N GLN A 365 16.86 -12.09 8.56
CA GLN A 365 17.95 -13.06 8.67
C GLN A 365 18.90 -12.78 9.84
N ASN A 366 18.61 -11.77 10.66
CA ASN A 366 19.39 -11.43 11.87
C ASN A 366 20.87 -11.12 11.56
N HIS A 367 21.09 -10.20 10.62
CA HIS A 367 22.43 -9.79 10.20
C HIS A 367 22.76 -8.34 10.60
N SER A 368 24.06 -8.04 10.72
CA SER A 368 24.54 -6.66 10.79
C SER A 368 24.79 -6.09 9.40
N VAL A 369 24.49 -4.81 9.24
CA VAL A 369 24.75 -4.04 8.01
C VAL A 369 25.73 -2.91 8.33
N SER A 370 26.74 -2.78 7.48
CA SER A 370 27.68 -1.66 7.51
C SER A 370 27.09 -0.52 6.70
N ILE A 371 26.90 0.63 7.36
CA ILE A 371 26.33 1.83 6.76
C ILE A 371 27.39 2.92 6.81
N ALA A 372 27.97 3.25 5.67
CA ALA A 372 28.87 4.39 5.55
C ALA A 372 28.09 5.63 5.14
N LEU A 373 28.09 6.67 5.97
CA LEU A 373 27.53 7.99 5.68
C LEU A 373 28.68 9.00 5.66
N ASN A 374 29.08 9.42 4.45
CA ASN A 374 30.31 10.17 4.20
C ASN A 374 31.52 9.42 4.79
N ASP A 375 32.27 10.06 5.70
CA ASP A 375 33.49 9.51 6.31
C ASP A 375 33.21 8.69 7.59
N LYS A 376 31.94 8.58 8.01
CA LYS A 376 31.55 7.80 9.19
C LYS A 376 30.94 6.46 8.78
N THR A 377 31.36 5.39 9.43
CA THR A 377 30.79 4.05 9.26
C THR A 377 30.09 3.60 10.55
N PHE A 378 28.88 3.09 10.40
CA PHE A 378 28.06 2.56 11.48
C PHE A 378 27.80 1.08 11.22
N GLU A 379 28.16 0.22 12.16
CA GLU A 379 27.73 -1.18 12.16
C GLU A 379 26.40 -1.28 12.90
N VAL A 380 25.35 -1.65 12.17
CA VAL A 380 23.99 -1.71 12.70
C VAL A 380 23.50 -3.15 12.70
N ALA A 381 23.32 -3.71 13.89
CA ALA A 381 22.62 -4.98 14.06
C ALA A 381 21.13 -4.76 13.76
N LEU A 382 20.61 -5.44 12.73
CA LEU A 382 19.21 -5.28 12.34
C LEU A 382 18.30 -6.23 13.14
N PRO A 383 17.13 -5.78 13.61
CA PRO A 383 16.23 -6.63 14.37
C PRO A 383 15.71 -7.81 13.54
N ALA A 384 15.90 -9.03 14.03
CA ALA A 384 15.44 -10.27 13.39
C ALA A 384 13.91 -10.38 13.29
N ASN A 385 13.18 -9.60 14.08
CA ASN A 385 11.73 -9.62 14.18
C ASN A 385 11.03 -8.72 13.14
N GLY A 386 11.78 -8.13 12.21
CA GLY A 386 11.25 -7.29 11.14
C GLY A 386 10.80 -5.89 11.59
N PHE A 387 11.08 -5.50 12.83
CA PHE A 387 10.86 -4.14 13.32
C PHE A 387 12.03 -3.22 12.97
N SER A 388 11.79 -1.91 13.03
CA SER A 388 12.84 -0.90 12.92
C SER A 388 13.67 -0.81 14.20
N THR A 389 14.93 -0.43 14.07
CA THR A 389 15.75 0.02 15.22
C THR A 389 15.12 1.25 15.89
N GLU A 390 15.51 1.56 17.13
CA GLU A 390 14.99 2.72 17.88
C GLU A 390 15.52 4.09 17.37
N GLY A 391 16.34 4.07 16.32
CA GLY A 391 16.98 5.25 15.74
C GLY A 391 18.37 5.49 16.33
N LEU A 392 19.40 5.12 15.57
CA LEU A 392 20.81 5.35 15.88
C LEU A 392 21.17 6.83 15.73
N SER A 393 21.94 7.37 16.67
CA SER A 393 22.51 8.72 16.57
C SER A 393 23.61 8.79 15.51
N LEU A 394 23.54 9.78 14.62
CA LEU A 394 24.55 10.06 13.59
C LEU A 394 25.63 11.07 14.05
N ARG A 395 25.51 11.59 15.29
CA ARG A 395 26.50 12.48 15.89
C ARG A 395 27.76 11.72 16.28
#